data_AF-A0A6G0QG79-F1
#
_entry.id   AF-A0A6G0QG79-F1
#
_cell.length_a   1.000
_cell.length_b   1.000
_cell.length_c   1.000
_cell.angle_alpha   90.00
_cell.angle_beta   90.00
_cell.angle_gamma   90.00
#
_symmetry.space_group_name_H-M   'P 1'
#
loop_
_entity.id
_entity.type
_entity.pdbx_description
1 polymer ?
#
loop_
_entity_poly.entity_id
_entity_poly.type
_entity_poly.pdbx_seq_one_letter_code
_entity_poly.pdbx_strand_id
1 'polypeptide(L)'
;MPLKAGQTVLFQGTGGVSSIGLQLAKAAGATTIITLSSDEKLKFVQDKLGADHVINYKTQPNWAVEANKITQGRGVDLFSRPAALKRSCRESKRSRSVVPSLLSPAKQEDMPDLTGPLLDKECIIRGIAVGSQELLRDLLGVVSEHNIQHKTFGFSRDEVLEA
;
A
#
# COMPACT_ATOMS: atom_id res chain seq x y z
N MET A 1 -8.48 -10.42 -5.19
CA MET A 1 -9.91 -10.09 -5.01
C MET A 1 -10.07 -8.62 -4.67
N PRO A 2 -11.23 -7.99 -4.87
CA PRO A 2 -11.47 -6.64 -4.38
C PRO A 2 -11.45 -6.60 -2.85
N LEU A 3 -10.98 -5.48 -2.28
CA LEU A 3 -10.99 -5.22 -0.85
C LEU A 3 -12.43 -5.06 -0.37
N LYS A 4 -12.77 -5.66 0.77
CA LYS A 4 -14.10 -5.58 1.40
C LYS A 4 -14.02 -4.85 2.74
N ALA A 5 -15.12 -4.23 3.14
CA ALA A 5 -15.26 -3.65 4.46
C ALA A 5 -14.89 -4.65 5.57
N GLY A 6 -14.21 -4.16 6.61
CA GLY A 6 -13.72 -4.97 7.73
C GLY A 6 -12.43 -5.76 7.44
N GLN A 7 -11.91 -5.75 6.21
CA GLN A 7 -10.56 -6.24 5.92
C GLN A 7 -9.51 -5.22 6.35
N THR A 8 -8.27 -5.66 6.51
CA THR A 8 -7.14 -4.80 6.87
C THR A 8 -6.13 -4.75 5.74
N VAL A 9 -5.74 -3.55 5.33
CA VAL A 9 -4.73 -3.32 4.32
C VAL A 9 -3.55 -2.54 4.88
N LEU A 10 -2.34 -2.96 4.50
CA LEU A 10 -1.10 -2.30 4.85
C LEU A 10 -0.49 -1.60 3.62
N PHE A 11 -0.13 -0.33 3.78
CA PHE A 11 0.56 0.48 2.80
C PHE A 11 1.99 0.77 3.25
N GLN A 12 2.92 0.82 2.30
CA GLN A 12 4.31 1.20 2.55
C GLN A 12 4.62 2.55 1.88
N GLY A 13 5.06 3.54 2.67
CA GLY A 13 5.41 4.86 2.16
C GLY A 13 4.20 5.79 1.94
N THR A 14 4.47 7.09 1.75
CA THR A 14 3.48 8.13 1.41
C THR A 14 3.55 8.56 -0.06
N GLY A 15 4.00 7.68 -0.96
CA GLY A 15 3.97 7.98 -2.40
C GLY A 15 2.54 8.27 -2.88
N GLY A 16 2.37 8.92 -4.02
CA GLY A 16 1.04 9.30 -4.53
C GLY A 16 0.06 8.12 -4.57
N VAL A 17 0.53 6.96 -5.02
CA VAL A 17 -0.26 5.72 -5.07
C VAL A 17 -0.64 5.21 -3.67
N SER A 18 0.31 5.15 -2.73
CA SER A 18 0.05 4.67 -1.37
C SER A 18 -0.91 5.60 -0.62
N SER A 19 -0.77 6.91 -0.77
CA SER A 19 -1.61 7.92 -0.09
C SER A 19 -3.04 7.95 -0.63
N ILE A 20 -3.24 7.76 -1.93
CA ILE A 20 -4.58 7.62 -2.54
C ILE A 20 -5.17 6.26 -2.17
N GLY A 21 -4.39 5.19 -2.25
CA GLY A 21 -4.82 3.85 -1.86
C GLY A 21 -5.29 3.78 -0.41
N LEU A 22 -4.60 4.47 0.50
CA LEU A 22 -4.99 4.60 1.90
C LEU A 22 -6.39 5.21 2.05
N GLN A 23 -6.65 6.33 1.38
CA GLN A 23 -7.94 7.01 1.43
C GLN A 23 -9.06 6.18 0.80
N LEU A 24 -8.79 5.51 -0.32
CA LEU A 24 -9.75 4.61 -0.96
C LEU A 24 -10.08 3.40 -0.08
N ALA A 25 -9.08 2.81 0.58
CA ALA A 25 -9.30 1.71 1.51
C ALA A 25 -10.14 2.14 2.71
N LYS A 26 -9.88 3.34 3.23
CA LYS A 26 -10.68 3.91 4.32
C LYS A 26 -12.12 4.19 3.88
N ALA A 27 -12.32 4.77 2.70
CA ALA A 27 -13.64 4.97 2.11
C ALA A 27 -14.40 3.65 1.91
N ALA A 28 -13.70 2.57 1.55
CA ALA A 28 -14.26 1.22 1.43
C ALA A 28 -14.55 0.53 2.78
N GLY A 29 -14.32 1.18 3.92
CA GLY A 29 -14.55 0.63 5.26
C GLY A 29 -13.52 -0.41 5.68
N ALA A 30 -12.34 -0.42 5.09
CA ALA A 30 -11.23 -1.25 5.52
C ALA A 30 -10.43 -0.58 6.64
N THR A 31 -9.83 -1.38 7.52
CA THR A 31 -8.84 -0.91 8.48
C THR A 31 -7.51 -0.67 7.76
N THR A 32 -6.90 0.47 8.00
CA THR A 32 -5.69 0.90 7.31
C THR A 32 -4.48 0.91 8.22
N ILE A 33 -3.37 0.36 7.72
CA ILE A 33 -2.06 0.41 8.36
C ILE A 33 -1.09 1.07 7.39
N ILE A 34 -0.24 1.99 7.85
CA ILE A 34 0.83 2.56 7.03
C ILE A 34 2.19 2.46 7.72
N THR A 35 3.24 2.14 6.96
CA THR A 35 4.63 2.10 7.46
C THR A 35 5.48 3.22 6.88
N LEU A 36 6.19 3.96 7.73
CA LEU A 36 7.12 5.05 7.36
C LEU A 36 8.37 5.06 8.27
N SER A 37 9.35 5.90 7.94
CA SER A 37 10.58 6.08 8.73
C SER A 37 10.63 7.36 9.57
N SER A 38 9.61 8.21 9.47
CA SER A 38 9.57 9.53 10.10
C SER A 38 8.28 9.67 10.89
N ASP A 39 8.40 9.95 12.18
CA ASP A 39 7.25 10.12 13.08
C ASP A 39 6.41 11.34 12.71
N GLU A 40 7.05 12.41 12.21
CA GLU A 40 6.35 13.58 11.66
C GLU A 40 5.43 13.20 10.49
N LYS A 41 5.94 12.38 9.55
CA LYS A 41 5.12 11.90 8.43
C LYS A 41 4.03 10.93 8.88
N LEU A 42 4.28 10.11 9.90
CA LEU A 42 3.25 9.21 10.46
C LEU A 42 2.11 10.02 11.07
N LYS A 43 2.44 11.02 11.89
CA LYS A 43 1.47 11.93 12.48
C LYS A 43 0.67 12.67 11.41
N PHE A 44 1.34 13.19 10.38
CA PHE A 44 0.67 13.82 9.25
C PHE A 44 -0.33 12.87 8.57
N VAL A 45 0.06 11.64 8.27
CA VAL A 45 -0.81 10.69 7.59
C VAL A 45 -1.99 10.28 8.47
N GLN A 46 -1.76 10.11 9.78
CA GLN A 46 -2.82 9.82 10.73
C GLN A 46 -3.82 10.98 10.82
N ASP A 47 -3.33 12.20 10.99
CA ASP A 47 -4.16 13.39 11.20
C ASP A 47 -4.85 13.89 9.92
N LYS A 48 -4.21 13.76 8.76
CA LYS A 48 -4.68 14.34 7.49
C LYS A 48 -5.28 13.34 6.52
N LEU A 49 -4.75 12.12 6.47
CA LEU A 49 -5.27 11.08 5.55
C LEU A 49 -6.10 10.02 6.29
N GLY A 50 -6.10 10.07 7.63
CA GLY A 50 -6.92 9.20 8.46
C GLY A 50 -6.40 7.77 8.55
N ALA A 51 -5.09 7.50 8.48
CA ALA A 51 -4.62 6.13 8.76
C ALA A 51 -5.06 5.67 10.16
N ASP A 52 -5.63 4.46 10.26
CA ASP A 52 -6.11 3.95 11.56
C ASP A 52 -4.93 3.49 12.43
N HIS A 53 -3.91 2.90 11.80
CA HIS A 53 -2.67 2.52 12.46
C HIS A 53 -1.44 2.97 11.68
N VAL A 54 -0.40 3.34 12.42
CA VAL A 54 0.87 3.82 11.90
C VAL A 54 2.02 3.02 12.52
N ILE A 55 3.02 2.65 11.72
CA ILE A 55 4.18 1.91 12.19
C ILE A 55 5.46 2.59 11.69
N ASN A 56 6.35 2.96 12.62
CA ASN A 56 7.67 3.46 12.27
C ASN A 56 8.64 2.29 12.07
N TYR A 57 8.98 1.95 10.82
CA TYR A 57 9.85 0.80 10.53
C TYR A 57 11.32 0.98 10.95
N LYS A 58 11.76 2.19 11.34
CA LYS A 58 13.09 2.39 11.94
C LYS A 58 13.11 1.93 13.40
N THR A 59 12.07 2.25 14.16
CA THR A 59 11.94 1.84 15.57
C THR A 59 11.41 0.41 15.70
N GLN A 60 10.59 -0.01 14.74
CA GLN A 60 9.96 -1.32 14.69
C GLN A 60 10.33 -2.00 13.37
N PRO A 61 11.57 -2.50 13.22
CA PRO A 61 12.04 -3.11 11.99
C PRO A 61 11.21 -4.34 11.58
N ASN A 62 10.62 -5.03 12.57
CA ASN A 62 9.71 -6.16 12.38
C ASN A 62 8.23 -5.70 12.26
N TRP A 63 7.95 -4.72 11.41
CA TRP A 63 6.62 -4.14 11.25
C TRP A 63 5.52 -5.18 10.94
N ALA A 64 5.86 -6.30 10.30
CA ALA A 64 4.89 -7.35 10.01
C ALA A 64 4.40 -8.09 11.25
N VAL A 65 5.23 -8.20 12.30
CA VAL A 65 4.80 -8.74 13.60
C VAL A 65 3.79 -7.79 14.23
N GLU A 66 4.04 -6.49 14.16
CA GLU A 66 3.12 -5.49 14.69
C GLU A 66 1.80 -5.46 13.91
N ALA A 67 1.86 -5.48 12.57
CA ALA A 67 0.67 -5.59 11.72
C ALA A 67 -0.14 -6.87 12.01
N ASN A 68 0.53 -7.98 12.33
CA ASN A 68 -0.14 -9.21 12.73
C ASN A 68 -0.84 -9.08 14.10
N LYS A 69 -0.22 -8.40 15.07
CA LYS A 69 -0.86 -8.10 16.37
C LYS A 69 -2.10 -7.21 16.20
N ILE A 70 -1.98 -6.15 15.40
CA ILE A 70 -3.09 -5.24 15.07
C ILE A 70 -4.26 -6.03 14.46
N THR A 71 -3.96 -6.99 13.59
CA THR A 71 -4.97 -7.82 12.94
C THR A 71 -5.40 -9.06 13.73
N GLN A 72 -4.88 -9.26 14.94
CA GLN A 72 -5.14 -10.43 15.79
C GLN A 72 -4.88 -11.77 15.06
N GLY A 73 -3.82 -11.82 14.25
CA GLY A 73 -3.46 -13.04 13.50
C GLY A 73 -4.29 -13.30 12.24
N ARG A 74 -5.27 -12.45 11.89
CA ARG A 74 -6.08 -12.59 10.66
C ARG A 74 -5.30 -12.30 9.38
N GLY A 75 -4.16 -11.62 9.49
CA GLY A 75 -3.32 -11.23 8.37
C GLY A 75 -3.79 -9.93 7.69
N VAL A 76 -2.96 -9.42 6.78
CA VAL A 76 -3.21 -8.16 6.06
C VAL A 76 -3.16 -8.38 4.54
N ASP A 77 -3.95 -7.61 3.80
CA ASP A 77 -3.67 -7.36 2.39
C ASP A 77 -2.55 -6.34 2.29
N LEU A 78 -1.53 -6.61 1.47
CA LEU A 78 -0.32 -5.81 1.42
C LEU A 78 -0.19 -5.09 0.09
N PHE A 79 -0.13 -3.76 0.17
CA PHE A 79 0.22 -2.91 -0.95
C PHE A 79 1.70 -2.52 -0.85
N SER A 80 2.53 -3.09 -1.74
CA SER A 80 3.99 -2.95 -1.69
C SER A 80 4.57 -2.68 -3.07
N ARG A 81 5.74 -2.08 -3.12
CA ARG A 81 6.50 -1.92 -4.37
C ARG A 81 7.29 -3.20 -4.67
N PRO A 82 7.59 -3.51 -5.95
CA PRO A 82 8.38 -4.70 -6.31
C PRO A 82 9.68 -4.87 -5.51
N ALA A 83 10.46 -3.80 -5.35
CA ALA A 83 11.72 -3.82 -4.59
C ALA A 83 11.55 -4.16 -3.09
N ALA A 84 10.35 -3.99 -2.54
CA ALA A 84 10.03 -4.32 -1.15
C ALA A 84 9.31 -5.68 -1.01
N LEU A 85 9.06 -6.40 -2.12
CA LEU A 85 8.36 -7.68 -2.14
C LEU A 85 9.10 -8.76 -1.34
N LYS A 86 10.43 -8.83 -1.47
CA LYS A 86 11.27 -9.81 -0.75
C LYS A 86 11.12 -9.73 0.77
N ARG A 87 11.23 -8.51 1.30
CA ARG A 87 11.06 -8.24 2.73
C ARG A 87 9.63 -8.54 3.18
N SER A 88 8.67 -8.10 2.37
CA SER A 88 7.24 -8.26 2.61
C SER A 88 6.79 -9.72 2.69
N CYS A 89 7.18 -10.56 1.73
CA CYS A 89 6.86 -11.99 1.71
C CYS A 89 7.51 -12.74 2.87
N ARG A 90 8.73 -12.34 3.26
CA ARG A 90 9.45 -12.95 4.39
C ARG A 90 8.79 -12.61 5.72
N GLU A 91 8.54 -11.33 5.98
CA GLU A 91 8.09 -10.82 7.28
C GLU A 91 6.59 -11.05 7.52
N SER A 92 5.76 -11.06 6.47
CA SER A 92 4.32 -11.34 6.60
C SER A 92 4.06 -12.77 7.05
N LYS A 93 3.40 -12.96 8.20
CA LYS A 93 3.01 -14.30 8.71
C LYS A 93 1.83 -14.91 7.94
N ARG A 94 0.88 -14.08 7.53
CA ARG A 94 -0.29 -14.40 6.68
C ARG A 94 -0.66 -13.13 5.92
N SER A 95 -0.57 -13.18 4.60
CA SER A 95 -0.98 -12.08 3.73
C SER A 95 -1.85 -12.64 2.62
N ARG A 96 -3.03 -12.05 2.45
CA ARG A 96 -4.04 -12.57 1.52
C ARG A 96 -3.73 -12.16 0.09
N SER A 97 -3.31 -10.91 -0.13
CA SER A 97 -2.91 -10.40 -1.43
C SER A 97 -1.67 -9.51 -1.32
N VAL A 98 -0.68 -9.68 -2.20
CA VAL A 98 0.38 -8.67 -2.43
C VAL A 98 0.15 -8.05 -3.80
N VAL A 99 -0.07 -6.73 -3.82
CA VAL A 99 -0.28 -5.96 -5.05
C VAL A 99 0.97 -5.11 -5.34
N PRO A 100 1.92 -5.61 -6.14
CA PRO A 100 3.01 -4.80 -6.67
C PRO A 100 2.48 -3.76 -7.66
N SER A 101 2.61 -2.47 -7.31
CA SER A 101 2.48 -1.38 -8.28
C SER A 101 3.72 -1.39 -9.19
N LEU A 102 3.57 -1.79 -10.44
CA LEU A 102 4.69 -1.92 -11.38
C LEU A 102 5.07 -0.55 -11.98
N LEU A 103 5.72 0.30 -11.19
CA LEU A 103 6.28 1.58 -11.69
C LEU A 103 7.67 1.38 -12.31
N SER A 104 8.39 0.32 -11.96
CA SER A 104 9.68 -0.05 -12.56
C SER A 104 9.96 -1.54 -12.37
N PRO A 105 10.53 -2.23 -13.37
CA PRO A 105 10.97 -3.61 -13.20
C PRO A 105 12.05 -3.69 -12.12
N ALA A 106 11.87 -4.57 -11.14
CA ALA A 106 12.97 -4.94 -10.24
C ALA A 106 13.95 -5.82 -11.01
N LYS A 107 15.24 -5.76 -10.67
CA LYS A 107 16.19 -6.71 -11.23
C LYS A 107 15.80 -8.13 -10.80
N GLN A 108 16.02 -9.10 -11.67
CA GLN A 108 15.66 -10.49 -11.39
C GLN A 108 16.38 -11.03 -10.14
N GLU A 109 17.59 -10.55 -9.85
CA GLU A 109 18.37 -10.88 -8.65
C GLU A 109 17.72 -10.42 -7.32
N ASP A 110 16.89 -9.38 -7.38
CA ASP A 110 16.21 -8.80 -6.22
C ASP A 110 14.84 -9.45 -5.96
N MET A 111 14.33 -10.22 -6.91
CA MET A 111 13.05 -10.93 -6.77
C MET A 111 13.19 -12.07 -5.75
N PRO A 112 12.30 -12.16 -4.75
CA PRO A 112 12.30 -13.29 -3.83
C PRO A 112 11.88 -14.58 -4.54
N ASP A 113 12.36 -15.72 -4.05
CA ASP A 113 11.66 -16.98 -4.33
C ASP A 113 10.28 -16.95 -3.68
N LEU A 114 9.25 -17.01 -4.51
CA LEU A 114 7.86 -16.96 -4.11
C LEU A 114 7.30 -18.33 -3.78
N THR A 115 7.97 -19.41 -4.19
CA THR A 115 7.45 -20.79 -4.12
C THR A 115 7.09 -21.20 -2.70
N GLY A 116 8.02 -21.07 -1.75
CA GLY A 116 7.77 -21.37 -0.33
C GLY A 116 6.65 -20.51 0.25
N PRO A 117 6.74 -19.16 0.20
CA PRO A 117 5.69 -18.29 0.73
C PRO A 117 4.31 -18.48 0.10
N LEU A 118 4.22 -18.84 -1.19
CA LEU A 118 2.95 -19.11 -1.87
C LEU A 118 2.30 -20.39 -1.34
N LEU A 119 3.09 -21.45 -1.12
CA LEU A 119 2.61 -22.74 -0.65
C LEU A 119 2.33 -22.74 0.86
N ASP A 120 3.26 -22.23 1.67
CA ASP A 120 3.17 -22.29 3.14
C ASP A 120 2.13 -21.31 3.71
N LYS A 121 1.95 -20.15 3.06
CA LYS A 121 1.11 -19.06 3.57
C LYS A 121 -0.14 -18.83 2.73
N GLU A 122 -0.34 -19.61 1.68
CA GLU A 122 -1.46 -19.49 0.73
C GLU A 122 -1.64 -18.05 0.22
N CYS A 123 -0.52 -17.37 -0.06
CA CYS A 123 -0.57 -15.97 -0.45
C CYS A 123 -0.91 -15.81 -1.93
N ILE A 124 -1.62 -14.72 -2.27
CA ILE A 124 -1.92 -14.39 -3.67
C ILE A 124 -1.07 -13.20 -4.06
N ILE A 125 -0.34 -13.30 -5.17
CA ILE A 125 0.43 -12.18 -5.72
C ILE A 125 -0.26 -11.74 -7.01
N ARG A 126 -0.62 -10.45 -7.08
CA ARG A 126 -1.37 -9.90 -8.22
C ARG A 126 -0.68 -8.66 -8.78
N GLY A 127 -0.11 -8.80 -9.98
CA GLY A 127 0.36 -7.65 -10.75
C GLY A 127 -0.80 -6.80 -11.24
N ILE A 128 -0.65 -5.47 -11.16
CA ILE A 128 -1.57 -4.49 -11.73
C ILE A 128 -0.73 -3.44 -12.46
N ALA A 129 -0.97 -3.30 -13.77
CA ALA A 129 -0.29 -2.32 -14.61
C ALA A 129 -1.02 -0.96 -14.62
N VAL A 130 -2.33 -0.98 -14.94
CA VAL A 130 -3.28 0.15 -14.91
C VAL A 130 -4.72 -0.38 -14.97
N GLY A 131 -5.72 0.49 -14.74
CA GLY A 131 -7.15 0.16 -14.85
C GLY A 131 -7.77 0.57 -16.20
N SER A 132 -8.98 0.06 -16.49
CA SER A 132 -9.80 0.48 -17.64
C SER A 132 -10.39 1.89 -17.46
N GLN A 133 -10.92 2.48 -18.53
CA GLN A 133 -11.66 3.76 -18.44
C GLN A 133 -12.89 3.68 -17.52
N GLU A 134 -13.53 2.51 -17.45
CA GLU A 134 -14.64 2.27 -16.54
C GLU A 134 -14.19 2.35 -15.08
N LEU A 135 -13.09 1.67 -14.72
CA LEU A 135 -12.50 1.77 -13.38
C LEU A 135 -12.09 3.21 -13.01
N LEU A 136 -11.67 4.01 -13.99
CA LEU A 136 -11.39 5.43 -13.78
C LEU A 136 -12.67 6.21 -13.47
N ARG A 137 -13.77 5.98 -14.19
CA ARG A 137 -15.05 6.66 -13.92
C ARG A 137 -15.58 6.31 -12.53
N ASP A 138 -15.52 5.04 -12.15
CA ASP A 138 -15.90 4.59 -10.82
C ASP A 138 -15.04 5.25 -9.74
N LEU A 139 -13.72 5.31 -9.97
CA LEU A 139 -12.78 5.99 -9.08
C LEU A 139 -13.13 7.48 -8.91
N LEU A 140 -13.48 8.17 -10.00
CA LEU A 140 -13.85 9.60 -9.94
C LEU A 140 -15.09 9.83 -9.08
N GLY A 141 -16.07 8.91 -9.13
CA GLY A 141 -17.25 8.94 -8.25
C GLY A 141 -16.85 8.90 -6.78
N VAL A 142 -16.04 7.91 -6.40
CA VAL A 142 -15.55 7.73 -5.02
C VAL A 142 -14.70 8.92 -4.56
N VAL A 143 -13.83 9.45 -5.44
CA VAL A 143 -12.99 10.61 -5.12
C VAL A 143 -13.85 11.84 -4.82
N SER A 144 -14.91 12.05 -5.59
CA SER A 144 -15.85 13.16 -5.39
C SER A 144 -16.67 13.00 -4.11
N GLU A 145 -17.17 11.79 -3.83
CA GLU A 145 -18.01 11.51 -2.66
C GLU A 145 -17.24 11.61 -1.35
N HIS A 146 -15.99 11.13 -1.32
CA HIS A 146 -15.18 11.06 -0.10
C HIS A 146 -14.16 12.20 0.03
N ASN A 147 -14.19 13.18 -0.88
CA ASN A 147 -13.27 14.32 -0.91
C ASN A 147 -11.80 13.89 -0.78
N ILE A 148 -11.41 12.88 -1.57
CA ILE A 148 -10.06 12.30 -1.51
C ILE A 148 -9.04 13.33 -1.98
N GLN A 149 -8.09 13.68 -1.11
CA GLN A 149 -7.08 14.69 -1.39
C GLN A 149 -5.76 14.07 -1.81
N HIS A 150 -5.09 14.68 -2.78
CA HIS A 150 -3.74 14.30 -3.15
C HIS A 150 -2.87 15.54 -3.29
N LYS A 151 -1.57 15.38 -3.01
CA LYS A 151 -0.60 16.46 -3.17
C LYS A 151 -0.36 16.70 -4.66
N THR A 152 -0.68 17.90 -5.11
CA THR A 152 -0.36 18.37 -6.46
C THR A 152 0.96 19.14 -6.46
N PHE A 153 1.72 19.01 -7.54
CA PHE A 153 2.91 19.80 -7.79
C PHE A 153 2.66 20.58 -9.08
N GLY A 154 2.83 21.90 -9.03
CA GLY A 154 2.76 22.73 -10.23
C GLY A 154 4.11 22.71 -10.93
N PHE A 155 4.10 22.51 -12.25
CA PHE A 155 5.27 22.61 -13.09
C PHE A 155 4.96 23.58 -14.23
N SER A 156 5.92 24.44 -14.56
CA SER A 156 5.90 25.23 -15.78
C SER A 156 6.21 24.37 -17.00
N ARG A 157 5.83 24.84 -18.19
CA ARG A 157 6.13 24.14 -19.44
C ARG A 157 7.64 23.93 -19.63
N ASP A 158 8.43 24.93 -19.29
CA ASP A 158 9.88 24.91 -19.49
C ASP A 158 10.55 23.90 -18.55
N GLU A 159 10.13 23.84 -17.28
CA GLU A 159 10.60 22.82 -16.32
C GLU A 159 10.26 21.38 -16.74
N VAL A 160 9.13 21.16 -17.42
CA VAL A 160 8.75 19.82 -17.92
C VAL A 160 9.60 19.39 -19.11
N LEU A 161 10.03 20.35 -19.95
CA LEU A 161 10.87 20.05 -21.12
C LEU A 161 12.32 19.76 -20.72
N GLU A 162 12.76 20.19 -19.54
CA GLU A 162 14.10 19.98 -19.00
C GLU A 162 14.26 18.69 -18.15
N ALA A 163 13.16 18.01 -17.79
CA ALA A 163 13.13 16.85 -16.88
C ALA A 163 13.16 15.49 -17.60
#